data_AF-A0A1Q8QBS4-F1
#
_entry.id   AF-A0A1Q8QBS4-F1
#
_cell.length_a   1.000
_cell.length_b   1.000
_cell.length_c   1.000
_cell.angle_alpha   90.00
_cell.angle_beta   90.00
_cell.angle_gamma   90.00
#
_symmetry.space_group_name_H-M   'P 1'
#
loop_
_entity.id
_entity.type
_entity.pdbx_description
1 polymer ?
#
loop_
_entity_poly.entity_id
_entity_poly.type
_entity_poly.pdbx_seq_one_letter_code
_entity_poly.pdbx_strand_id
1 'polypeptide(L)'
;MAESYPQLRASENFASLQQDLAGIETEIQMARRYYNGAARAQNNRVQTFPANLLSGAFGFSVLPYFELDDPADRNAPRVSFDDGAGS
;
A
#
# COMPACT_ATOMS: atom_id res chain seq x y z
N MET A 1 -11.95 -42.11 10.43
CA MET A 1 -10.84 -41.39 9.78
C MET A 1 -11.32 -39.98 9.47
N ALA A 2 -11.15 -39.10 10.44
CA ALA A 2 -11.52 -37.69 10.40
C ALA A 2 -10.26 -36.80 10.55
N GLU A 3 -9.11 -37.31 10.11
CA GLU A 3 -7.79 -36.79 10.51
C GLU A 3 -7.18 -35.80 9.49
N SER A 4 -7.77 -35.61 8.30
CA SER A 4 -7.25 -34.70 7.26
C SER A 4 -7.90 -33.29 7.23
N TYR A 5 -8.96 -33.07 8.01
CA TYR A 5 -9.71 -31.81 7.99
C TYR A 5 -8.97 -30.57 8.53
N PRO A 6 -8.10 -30.65 9.56
CA PRO A 6 -7.39 -29.48 10.08
C PRO A 6 -6.43 -28.88 9.05
N GLN A 7 -5.65 -29.73 8.36
CA GLN A 7 -4.70 -29.27 7.35
C GLN A 7 -5.41 -28.63 6.15
N LEU A 8 -6.54 -29.22 5.72
CA LEU A 8 -7.32 -28.69 4.61
C LEU A 8 -7.91 -27.31 4.97
N ARG A 9 -8.46 -27.16 6.18
CA ARG A 9 -8.99 -25.88 6.67
C ARG A 9 -7.90 -24.83 6.86
N ALA A 10 -6.73 -25.21 7.36
CA ALA A 10 -5.59 -24.30 7.48
C ALA A 10 -5.12 -23.81 6.09
N SER A 11 -5.06 -24.70 5.10
CA SER A 11 -4.73 -24.36 3.72
C SER A 11 -5.75 -23.41 3.08
N GLU A 12 -7.04 -23.63 3.27
CA GLU A 12 -8.10 -22.75 2.75
C GLU A 12 -8.05 -21.36 3.41
N ASN A 13 -7.92 -21.31 4.74
CA ASN A 13 -7.81 -20.05 5.47
C ASN A 13 -6.56 -19.26 5.07
N PHE A 14 -5.43 -19.97 4.88
CA PHE A 14 -4.18 -19.36 4.42
C PHE A 14 -4.31 -18.78 3.01
N ALA A 15 -4.93 -19.51 2.09
CA ALA A 15 -5.17 -19.03 0.74
C ALA A 15 -6.08 -17.79 0.72
N SER A 16 -7.14 -17.78 1.53
CA SER A 16 -8.02 -16.61 1.68
C SER A 16 -7.24 -15.41 2.19
N LEU A 17 -6.45 -15.58 3.26
CA LEU A 17 -5.63 -14.49 3.82
C LEU A 17 -4.64 -13.93 2.80
N GLN A 18 -3.97 -14.80 2.03
CA GLN A 18 -3.02 -14.37 1.02
C GLN A 18 -3.70 -13.56 -0.10
N GLN A 19 -4.93 -13.93 -0.46
CA GLN A 19 -5.75 -13.20 -1.44
C GLN A 19 -6.19 -11.84 -0.89
N ASP A 20 -6.64 -11.78 0.37
CA ASP A 20 -7.02 -10.53 1.02
C ASP A 20 -5.84 -9.55 1.12
N LEU A 21 -4.66 -10.05 1.51
CA LEU A 21 -3.43 -9.25 1.56
C LEU A 21 -3.03 -8.72 0.18
N ALA A 22 -3.18 -9.52 -0.88
CA ALA A 22 -2.93 -9.06 -2.24
C ALA A 22 -3.93 -7.97 -2.68
N GLY A 23 -5.19 -8.09 -2.26
CA GLY A 23 -6.22 -7.07 -2.47
C GLY A 23 -5.87 -5.76 -1.76
N ILE A 24 -5.53 -5.83 -0.48
CA ILE A 24 -5.12 -4.67 0.33
C ILE A 24 -3.88 -4.00 -0.27
N GLU A 25 -2.86 -4.76 -0.69
CA GLU A 25 -1.67 -4.19 -1.33
C GLU A 25 -2.02 -3.46 -2.63
N THR A 26 -2.96 -4.00 -3.42
CA THR A 26 -3.47 -3.32 -4.62
C THR A 26 -4.13 -1.98 -4.26
N GLU A 27 -4.94 -1.94 -3.20
CA GLU A 27 -5.57 -0.70 -2.72
C GLU A 27 -4.54 0.32 -2.22
N ILE A 28 -3.53 -0.11 -1.46
CA ILE A 28 -2.43 0.73 -0.99
C ILE A 28 -1.69 1.35 -2.17
N GLN A 29 -1.39 0.56 -3.21
CA GLN A 29 -0.74 1.06 -4.42
C GLN A 29 -1.59 2.09 -5.16
N MET A 30 -2.90 1.86 -5.27
CA MET A 30 -3.83 2.82 -5.87
C MET A 30 -3.88 4.13 -5.07
N ALA A 31 -4.00 4.04 -3.74
CA ALA A 31 -4.02 5.20 -2.85
C ALA A 31 -2.74 6.02 -2.97
N ARG A 32 -1.57 5.38 -3.02
CA ARG A 32 -0.28 6.05 -3.23
C ARG A 32 -0.23 6.78 -4.57
N ARG A 33 -0.64 6.12 -5.65
CA ARG A 33 -0.69 6.74 -6.99
C ARG A 33 -1.61 7.95 -7.02
N TYR A 34 -2.77 7.83 -6.38
CA TYR A 34 -3.75 8.91 -6.28
C TYR A 34 -3.17 10.12 -5.54
N TYR A 35 -2.62 9.91 -4.33
CA TYR A 35 -1.98 10.96 -3.54
C TYR A 35 -0.86 11.65 -4.32
N ASN A 36 0.06 10.88 -4.92
CA ASN A 36 1.17 11.45 -5.68
C ASN A 36 0.70 12.21 -6.92
N GLY A 37 -0.39 11.77 -7.56
CA GLY A 37 -1.04 12.50 -8.66
C GLY A 37 -1.59 13.85 -8.20
N ALA A 38 -2.30 13.88 -7.06
CA ALA A 38 -2.83 15.11 -6.47
C ALA A 38 -1.72 16.06 -6.02
N ALA A 39 -0.70 15.55 -5.33
CA ALA A 39 0.48 16.31 -4.93
C ALA A 39 1.19 16.91 -6.15
N ARG A 40 1.37 16.14 -7.23
CA ARG A 40 1.96 16.65 -8.47
C ARG A 40 1.15 17.77 -9.09
N ALA A 41 -0.17 17.63 -9.15
CA ALA A 41 -1.05 18.68 -9.66
C ALA A 41 -0.94 19.98 -8.84
N GLN A 42 -0.90 19.85 -7.50
CA GLN A 42 -0.69 20.99 -6.60
C GLN A 42 0.68 21.62 -6.81
N ASN A 43 1.74 20.82 -6.84
CA ASN A 43 3.12 21.27 -7.03
C ASN A 43 3.28 22.02 -8.34
N ASN A 44 2.74 21.48 -9.43
CA ASN A 44 2.73 22.14 -10.73
C ASN A 44 2.02 23.48 -10.66
N ARG A 45 0.85 23.56 -10.00
CA ARG A 45 0.12 24.83 -9.84
C ARG A 45 0.93 25.86 -9.06
N VAL A 46 1.46 25.50 -7.89
CA VAL A 46 2.19 26.45 -7.03
C VAL A 46 3.57 26.85 -7.58
N GLN A 47 4.12 26.10 -8.53
CA GLN A 47 5.39 26.42 -9.19
C GLN A 47 5.23 27.14 -10.54
N THR A 48 4.02 27.17 -11.10
CA THR A 48 3.74 27.80 -12.40
C THR A 48 3.31 29.26 -12.24
N PHE A 49 3.80 30.12 -13.13
CA PHE A 49 3.34 31.52 -13.21
C PHE A 49 1.86 31.61 -13.63
N PRO A 50 1.04 32.49 -13.04
CA PRO A 50 1.38 33.48 -12.00
C PRO A 50 1.20 32.96 -10.56
N ALA A 51 0.70 31.74 -10.39
CA ALA A 51 0.32 31.20 -9.08
C ALA A 51 1.50 31.10 -8.10
N ASN A 52 2.73 30.89 -8.58
CA ASN A 52 3.94 30.88 -7.75
C ASN A 52 4.26 32.20 -7.03
N LEU A 53 3.75 33.34 -7.51
CA LEU A 53 3.94 34.64 -6.86
C LEU A 53 2.96 34.84 -5.70
N LEU A 54 1.79 34.21 -5.78
CA LEU A 54 0.72 34.36 -4.80
C LEU A 54 0.66 33.18 -3.82
N SER A 55 1.26 32.04 -4.17
CA SER A 55 1.17 30.80 -3.40
C SER A 55 1.59 30.98 -1.93
N GLY A 56 2.74 31.63 -1.68
CA GLY A 56 3.21 31.92 -0.32
C GLY A 56 2.29 32.87 0.47
N ALA A 57 1.64 33.83 -0.19
CA ALA A 57 0.74 34.78 0.46
C ALA A 57 -0.60 34.15 0.86
N PHE A 58 -1.07 33.15 0.12
CA PHE A 58 -2.31 32.41 0.38
C PHE A 58 -2.09 31.06 1.09
N GLY A 59 -0.86 30.76 1.52
CA GLY A 59 -0.53 29.54 2.25
C GLY A 59 -0.48 28.26 1.39
N PHE A 60 -0.46 28.38 0.07
CA PHE A 60 -0.28 27.24 -0.82
C PHE A 60 1.21 26.89 -0.94
N SER A 61 1.54 25.64 -0.66
CA SER A 61 2.91 25.12 -0.69
C SER A 61 3.03 23.85 -1.52
N VAL A 62 4.28 23.46 -1.79
CA VAL A 62 4.62 22.19 -2.42
C VAL A 62 4.35 21.07 -1.42
N LEU A 63 3.66 20.03 -1.87
CA LEU A 63 3.40 18.81 -1.13
C LEU A 63 4.48 17.77 -1.43
N PRO A 64 4.97 17.04 -0.41
CA PRO A 64 5.88 15.91 -0.63
C PRO A 64 5.17 14.78 -1.37
N TYR A 65 5.93 13.94 -2.08
CA TYR A 65 5.41 12.69 -2.59
C TYR A 65 5.48 11.61 -1.52
N PHE A 66 4.52 10.69 -1.56
CA PHE A 66 4.56 9.45 -0.79
C PHE A 66 5.40 8.45 -1.57
N GLU A 67 6.65 8.34 -1.16
CA GLU A 67 7.64 7.41 -1.70
C GLU A 67 7.90 6.30 -0.68
N LEU A 68 8.39 5.16 -1.15
CA LEU A 68 8.85 4.10 -0.26
C LEU A 68 10.33 4.27 -0.02
N ASP A 69 10.74 4.12 1.23
CA ASP A 69 12.15 4.08 1.61
C ASP A 69 12.82 2.79 1.07
N ASP A 70 12.10 1.66 1.13
CA ASP A 70 12.52 0.39 0.53
C ASP A 70 11.53 -0.06 -0.57
N PRO A 71 11.98 -0.31 -1.81
CA PRO A 71 11.13 -0.87 -2.85
C PRO A 71 10.51 -2.24 -2.49
N ALA A 72 11.09 -2.98 -1.55
CA ALA A 72 10.55 -4.24 -1.04
C ALA A 72 9.18 -4.08 -0.37
N ASP A 73 8.88 -2.89 0.19
CA ASP A 73 7.61 -2.55 0.85
C ASP A 73 6.42 -2.45 -0.12
N ARG A 74 6.64 -2.67 -1.41
CA ARG A 74 5.57 -2.81 -2.42
C ARG A 74 5.03 -4.24 -2.52
N ASN A 75 5.72 -5.21 -1.91
CA ASN A 75 5.31 -6.60 -1.99
C ASN A 75 4.30 -6.91 -0.88
N ALA A 76 3.24 -7.66 -1.23
CA ALA A 76 2.33 -8.19 -0.23
C ALA A 76 3.12 -9.01 0.82
N PRO A 77 2.81 -8.84 2.12
CA PRO A 77 3.51 -9.57 3.16
C PRO A 77 3.28 -11.08 3.00
N ARG A 78 4.35 -11.85 3.20
CA ARG A 78 4.26 -13.32 3.25
C ARG A 78 3.87 -13.74 4.65
N VAL A 79 2.74 -14.42 4.77
CA VAL A 79 2.34 -15.07 6.02
C VAL A 79 2.86 -16.51 5.98
N SER A 80 3.31 -17.02 7.11
CA SER A 80 3.59 -18.45 7.30
C SER A 80 3.08 -18.82 8.68
N PHE A 81 2.25 -19.86 8.73
CA PHE A 81 1.87 -20.48 10.00
C PHE A 81 2.84 -21.63 10.21
N ASP A 82 3.68 -21.53 11.24
CA ASP A 82 4.50 -22.64 11.69
C ASP A 82 3.56 -23.70 12.26
N ASP A 83 3.25 -24.72 11.47
CA ASP A 83 2.50 -25.89 11.94
C ASP A 83 3.42 -26.60 12.95
N GLY A 84 3.18 -26.38 14.24
CA GLY A 84 3.89 -26.99 15.37
C GLY A 84 3.73 -28.50 15.49
N ALA A 85 3.89 -29.25 14.41
CA ALA A 85 4.03 -30.70 14.39
C ALA A 85 5.53 -31.04 14.48
N GLY A 86 6.08 -30.81 15.68
CA GLY A 86 7.48 -31.03 16.01
C GLY A 86 7.69 -31.50 17.44
N SER A 87 6.89 -32.49 17.88
CA SER A 87 7.27 -33.58 18.81
C SER A 87 6.20 -34.66 18.82
#